data_AF-A0A960F814-F1
#
_entry.id   AF-A0A960F814-F1
#
_cell.length_a   1.000
_cell.length_b   1.000
_cell.length_c   1.000
_cell.angle_alpha   90.00
_cell.angle_beta   90.00
_cell.angle_gamma   90.00
#
_symmetry.space_group_name_H-M   'P 1'
#
loop_
_entity.id
_entity.type
_entity.pdbx_description
1 polymer ?
#
loop_
_entity_poly.entity_id
_entity_poly.type
_entity_poly.pdbx_seq_one_letter_code
_entity_poly.pdbx_strand_id
1 'polypeptide(L)'
;LRITRLRPSGRGADVYHELRPTNDQQRDLYRWLIDRPDVLTGDSFFHLSALGDALPGLNLCGAGRVVCLIDPVGDVYACPFVIHDEFLAGNVRDPGGFTRVWRESALFTDLRQPGSAGACTSCGSYDACQGGCMATKFFTGLPLDGPDPECVWGHGEDALGGVNTAAVPRPAQDHSKPVRVALGTKPGA
;
A
#
# COMPACT_ATOMS: atom_id res chain seq x y z
N LEU A 1 15.01 -3.17 -15.65
CA LEU A 1 13.63 -2.64 -15.65
C LEU A 1 13.12 -2.61 -14.21
N ARG A 2 12.29 -1.63 -13.81
CA ARG A 2 11.61 -1.61 -12.51
C ARG A 2 10.11 -1.50 -12.71
N ILE A 3 9.34 -2.35 -12.06
CA ILE A 3 7.88 -2.30 -12.07
C ILE A 3 7.36 -2.15 -10.65
N THR A 4 6.26 -1.42 -10.50
CA THR A 4 5.60 -1.21 -9.21
C THR A 4 4.11 -1.29 -9.39
N ARG A 5 3.44 -1.95 -8.46
CA ARG A 5 1.98 -2.06 -8.39
C ARG A 5 1.35 -0.66 -8.26
N LEU A 6 0.21 -0.45 -8.89
CA LEU A 6 -0.63 0.72 -8.64
C LEU A 6 -1.17 0.67 -7.21
N ARG A 7 -0.98 1.74 -6.43
CA ARG A 7 -1.64 1.90 -5.13
C ARG A 7 -2.70 3.00 -5.25
N PRO A 8 -3.93 2.80 -4.76
CA PRO A 8 -5.04 3.75 -4.87
C PRO A 8 -4.89 5.01 -3.99
N SER A 9 -3.71 5.64 -3.94
CA SER A 9 -3.46 6.87 -3.16
C SER A 9 -3.75 8.14 -3.97
N GLY A 10 -4.33 9.16 -3.34
CA GLY A 10 -4.66 10.43 -4.01
C GLY A 10 -5.58 10.21 -5.22
N ARG A 11 -5.28 10.84 -6.36
CA ARG A 11 -6.02 10.63 -7.62
C ARG A 11 -5.88 9.22 -8.20
N GLY A 12 -4.98 8.39 -7.66
CA GLY A 12 -4.89 6.98 -8.02
C GLY A 12 -6.12 6.18 -7.59
N ALA A 13 -6.85 6.63 -6.58
CA ALA A 13 -8.11 6.02 -6.15
C ALA A 13 -9.18 6.07 -7.27
N ASP A 14 -9.27 7.20 -7.98
CA ASP A 14 -10.28 7.44 -9.01
C ASP A 14 -10.18 6.47 -10.20
N VAL A 15 -8.98 5.97 -10.48
CA VAL A 15 -8.67 5.11 -11.64
C VAL A 15 -8.35 3.67 -11.23
N TYR A 16 -8.41 3.35 -9.94
CA TYR A 16 -7.97 2.06 -9.43
C TYR A 16 -8.75 0.89 -10.03
N HIS A 17 -10.07 1.00 -10.13
CA HIS A 17 -10.91 -0.05 -10.69
C HIS A 17 -10.64 -0.31 -12.17
N GLU A 18 -10.21 0.71 -12.91
CA GLU A 18 -9.91 0.62 -14.34
C GLU A 18 -8.50 0.08 -14.60
N LEU A 19 -7.55 0.39 -13.73
CA LEU A 19 -6.12 0.14 -13.96
C LEU A 19 -5.54 -1.01 -13.14
N ARG A 20 -6.23 -1.51 -12.12
CA ARG A 20 -5.78 -2.69 -11.37
C ARG A 20 -5.77 -3.94 -12.28
N PRO A 21 -4.79 -4.84 -12.11
CA PRO A 21 -4.77 -6.08 -12.86
C PRO A 21 -5.94 -7.00 -12.49
N THR A 22 -6.49 -7.72 -13.46
CA THR A 22 -7.39 -8.85 -13.21
C THR A 22 -6.61 -10.04 -12.63
N ASN A 23 -7.31 -11.01 -12.00
CA ASN A 23 -6.65 -12.21 -11.48
C ASN A 23 -5.86 -12.99 -12.53
N ASP A 24 -6.33 -13.04 -13.78
CA ASP A 24 -5.58 -13.69 -14.86
C ASP A 24 -4.33 -12.89 -15.24
N GLN A 25 -4.43 -11.56 -15.34
CA GLN A 25 -3.27 -10.69 -15.55
C GLN A 25 -2.24 -10.82 -14.41
N GLN A 26 -2.70 -11.03 -13.17
CA GLN A 26 -1.80 -11.26 -12.04
C GLN A 26 -1.05 -12.60 -12.13
N ARG A 27 -1.72 -13.66 -12.60
CA ARG A 27 -1.06 -14.95 -12.85
C ARG A 27 -0.03 -14.85 -13.97
N ASP A 28 -0.36 -14.10 -15.02
CA ASP A 28 0.58 -13.86 -16.12
C ASP A 28 1.78 -13.01 -15.68
N LEU A 29 1.53 -11.97 -14.87
CA LEU A 29 2.59 -11.16 -14.26
C LEU A 29 3.50 -12.00 -13.37
N TYR A 30 2.93 -12.87 -12.53
CA TYR A 30 3.70 -13.78 -11.68
C TYR A 30 4.63 -14.69 -12.49
N ARG A 31 4.11 -15.37 -13.52
CA ARG A 31 4.93 -16.21 -14.41
C ARG A 31 6.03 -15.40 -15.07
N TRP A 32 5.68 -14.22 -15.58
CA TRP A 32 6.63 -13.33 -16.24
C TRP A 32 7.76 -12.86 -15.31
N LEU A 33 7.45 -12.62 -14.02
CA LEU A 33 8.40 -12.22 -12.99
C LEU A 33 9.32 -13.36 -12.55
N ILE A 34 8.79 -14.58 -12.41
CA ILE A 34 9.61 -15.77 -12.11
C ILE A 34 10.67 -15.99 -13.19
N ASP A 35 10.31 -15.79 -14.45
CA ASP A 35 11.24 -15.90 -15.59
C ASP A 35 12.26 -14.75 -15.69
N ARG A 36 12.11 -13.68 -14.89
CA ARG A 36 12.90 -12.43 -14.98
C ARG A 36 13.32 -11.91 -13.60
N PRO A 37 14.22 -12.63 -12.91
CA PRO A 37 14.64 -12.27 -11.55
C PRO A 37 15.43 -10.94 -11.48
N ASP A 38 15.88 -10.39 -12.61
CA ASP A 38 16.56 -9.09 -12.71
C ASP A 38 15.58 -7.89 -12.67
N VAL A 39 14.28 -8.13 -12.81
CA VAL A 39 13.27 -7.07 -12.76
C VAL A 39 12.99 -6.68 -11.31
N LEU A 40 13.24 -5.41 -10.99
CA LEU A 40 13.04 -4.89 -9.65
C LEU A 40 11.55 -4.59 -9.41
N THR A 41 10.98 -5.15 -8.34
CA THR A 41 9.56 -4.98 -7.97
C THR A 41 9.35 -3.93 -6.88
N GLY A 42 10.43 -3.53 -6.18
CA GLY A 42 10.36 -2.64 -5.02
C GLY A 42 9.34 -3.11 -3.98
N ASP A 43 9.33 -4.42 -3.70
CA ASP A 43 8.44 -5.09 -2.73
C ASP A 43 6.95 -4.82 -2.98
N SER A 44 6.56 -4.67 -4.25
CA SER A 44 5.20 -4.27 -4.63
C SER A 44 4.23 -5.42 -4.87
N PHE A 45 4.75 -6.63 -5.05
CA PHE A 45 4.00 -7.78 -5.57
C PHE A 45 4.09 -9.01 -4.68
N PHE A 46 4.37 -8.84 -3.39
CA PHE A 46 4.53 -9.95 -2.45
C PHE A 46 3.27 -10.80 -2.28
N HIS A 47 2.09 -10.26 -2.60
CA HIS A 47 0.84 -11.02 -2.60
C HIS A 47 0.79 -12.10 -3.70
N LEU A 48 1.60 -11.95 -4.77
CA LEU A 48 1.70 -12.96 -5.84
C LEU A 48 2.40 -14.25 -5.37
N SER A 49 3.19 -14.20 -4.30
CA SER A 49 3.85 -15.39 -3.73
C SER A 49 2.85 -16.47 -3.30
N ALA A 50 1.57 -16.13 -3.13
CA ALA A 50 0.52 -17.14 -2.92
C ALA A 50 0.31 -18.08 -4.12
N LEU A 51 0.79 -17.74 -5.32
CA LEU A 51 0.69 -18.58 -6.53
C LEU A 51 1.75 -19.69 -6.62
N GLY A 52 2.79 -19.68 -5.78
CA GLY A 52 3.85 -20.67 -5.83
C GLY A 52 5.14 -20.22 -5.14
N ASP A 53 6.22 -20.17 -5.92
CA ASP A 53 7.53 -19.75 -5.44
C ASP A 53 7.54 -18.28 -5.01
N ALA A 54 8.28 -17.98 -3.94
CA ALA A 54 8.42 -16.62 -3.45
C ALA A 54 9.15 -15.76 -4.49
N LEU A 55 8.57 -14.59 -4.78
CA LEU A 55 9.27 -13.58 -5.56
C LEU A 55 10.42 -12.98 -4.72
N PRO A 56 11.56 -12.60 -5.36
CA PRO A 56 12.61 -11.88 -4.65
C PRO A 56 12.09 -10.59 -4.00
N GLY A 57 12.43 -10.38 -2.73
CA GLY A 57 12.01 -9.22 -1.94
C GLY A 57 11.30 -9.61 -0.66
N LEU A 58 10.49 -8.70 -0.13
CA LEU A 58 9.63 -8.96 1.02
C LEU A 58 8.49 -9.91 0.64
N ASN A 59 8.06 -10.73 1.59
CA ASN A 59 6.81 -11.50 1.52
C ASN A 59 5.68 -10.89 2.39
N LEU A 60 5.89 -9.68 2.92
CA LEU A 60 5.02 -9.03 3.87
C LEU A 60 5.03 -7.50 3.73
N CYS A 61 4.03 -6.83 4.29
CA CYS A 61 3.92 -5.37 4.26
C CYS A 61 5.09 -4.69 5.00
N GLY A 62 5.89 -3.90 4.27
CA GLY A 62 7.05 -3.20 4.85
C GLY A 62 6.74 -1.98 5.73
N ALA A 63 5.47 -1.56 5.82
CA ALA A 63 5.07 -0.32 6.50
C ALA A 63 5.48 -0.33 7.99
N GLY A 64 6.22 0.70 8.41
CA GLY A 64 6.77 0.79 9.77
C GLY A 64 7.85 -0.26 10.10
N ARG A 65 8.17 -1.20 9.19
CA ARG A 65 9.15 -2.29 9.40
C ARG A 65 10.46 -2.02 8.67
N VAL A 66 10.37 -1.69 7.39
CA VAL A 66 11.52 -1.41 6.51
C VAL A 66 11.34 -0.13 5.71
N VAL A 67 10.14 0.46 5.74
CA VAL A 67 9.83 1.74 5.10
C VAL A 67 8.94 2.60 6.01
N CYS A 68 9.12 3.91 5.92
CA CYS A 68 8.19 4.94 6.36
C CYS A 68 8.34 6.15 5.43
N LEU A 69 7.41 7.10 5.53
CA LEU A 69 7.50 8.40 4.86
C LEU A 69 7.75 9.48 5.92
N ILE A 70 8.66 10.41 5.64
CA ILE A 70 8.75 11.68 6.37
C ILE A 70 8.31 12.76 5.39
N ASP A 71 7.26 13.49 5.75
CA ASP A 71 6.70 14.54 4.92
C ASP A 71 7.49 15.88 5.06
N PRO A 72 7.16 16.92 4.26
CA PRO A 72 7.87 18.20 4.33
C PRO A 72 7.76 18.95 5.68
N VAL A 73 6.69 18.74 6.45
CA VAL A 73 6.53 19.34 7.79
C VAL A 73 7.05 18.44 8.91
N GLY A 74 7.64 17.30 8.55
CA GLY A 74 8.34 16.39 9.45
C GLY A 74 7.47 15.28 10.02
N ASP A 75 6.22 15.18 9.59
CA ASP A 75 5.32 14.12 10.00
C ASP A 75 5.77 12.79 9.41
N VAL A 76 5.75 11.75 10.24
CA VAL A 76 6.24 10.42 9.91
C VAL A 76 5.06 9.48 9.75
N TYR A 77 4.85 8.96 8.54
CA TYR A 77 3.78 8.00 8.25
C TYR A 77 4.33 6.59 8.03
N ALA A 78 3.58 5.56 8.43
CA ALA A 78 4.00 4.16 8.29
C ALA A 78 4.21 3.72 6.84
N CYS A 79 3.44 4.27 5.91
CA CYS A 79 3.45 3.87 4.51
C CYS A 79 3.50 5.10 3.60
N PRO A 80 4.40 5.16 2.59
CA PRO A 80 4.45 6.29 1.65
C PRO A 80 3.21 6.43 0.77
N PHE A 81 2.36 5.40 0.72
CA PHE A 81 1.10 5.45 0.00
C PHE A 81 -0.06 5.94 0.87
N VAL A 82 0.05 5.89 2.20
CA VAL A 82 -1.04 6.22 3.12
C VAL A 82 -0.64 7.39 4.02
N ILE A 83 -0.75 8.60 3.47
CA ILE A 83 -0.54 9.86 4.18
C ILE A 83 -1.85 10.28 4.85
N HIS A 84 -2.19 9.57 5.92
CA HIS A 84 -3.44 9.71 6.66
C HIS A 84 -3.18 9.58 8.16
N ASP A 85 -3.99 10.24 8.98
CA ASP A 85 -3.77 10.36 10.44
C ASP A 85 -3.74 9.00 11.15
N GLU A 86 -4.51 8.02 10.66
CA GLU A 86 -4.47 6.62 11.14
C GLU A 86 -3.10 5.96 11.01
N PHE A 87 -2.26 6.47 10.11
CA PHE A 87 -0.91 5.97 9.83
C PHE A 87 0.19 6.94 10.27
N LEU A 88 -0.15 8.02 10.99
CA LEU A 88 0.80 8.98 11.54
C LEU A 88 1.47 8.40 12.80
N ALA A 89 2.80 8.31 12.79
CA ALA A 89 3.60 7.76 13.88
C ALA A 89 4.21 8.83 14.81
N GLY A 90 4.23 10.11 14.39
CA GLY A 90 4.79 11.24 15.13
C GLY A 90 5.49 12.24 14.20
N ASN A 91 6.23 13.21 14.76
CA ASN A 91 6.97 14.20 13.99
C ASN A 91 8.48 14.18 14.33
N VAL A 92 9.35 14.32 13.32
CA VAL A 92 10.81 14.32 13.51
C VAL A 92 11.34 15.55 14.28
N ARG A 93 10.53 16.59 14.42
CA ARG A 93 10.85 17.82 15.17
C ARG A 93 10.58 17.68 16.67
N ASP A 94 9.87 16.63 17.09
CA ASP A 94 9.59 16.37 18.50
C ASP A 94 10.83 15.87 19.26
N PRO A 95 10.89 16.00 20.60
CA PRO A 95 11.99 15.48 21.40
C PRO A 95 12.27 14.00 21.13
N GLY A 96 13.53 13.66 20.85
CA GLY A 96 13.96 12.30 20.47
C GLY A 96 13.97 12.04 18.95
N GLY A 97 13.37 12.94 18.16
CA GLY A 97 13.43 12.96 16.70
C GLY A 97 13.00 11.66 16.01
N PHE A 98 13.51 11.44 14.80
CA PHE A 98 13.18 10.25 14.01
C PHE A 98 13.52 8.93 14.73
N THR A 99 14.61 8.87 15.49
CA THR A 99 14.99 7.66 16.24
C THR A 99 13.90 7.22 17.20
N ARG A 100 13.32 8.17 17.95
CA ARG A 100 12.20 7.88 18.86
C ARG A 100 10.98 7.42 18.09
N VAL A 101 10.58 8.14 17.03
CA VAL A 101 9.42 7.75 16.21
C VAL A 101 9.60 6.35 15.62
N TRP A 102 10.77 6.06 15.06
CA TRP A 102 11.07 4.78 14.45
C TRP A 102 11.07 3.64 15.47
N ARG A 103 11.63 3.83 16.67
CA ARG A 103 11.80 2.75 17.66
C ARG A 103 10.64 2.58 18.63
N GLU A 104 9.94 3.67 18.95
CA GLU A 104 9.06 3.76 20.11
C GLU A 104 7.63 4.21 19.76
N SER A 105 7.33 4.56 18.50
CA SER A 105 5.95 4.90 18.16
C SER A 105 5.02 3.70 18.38
N ALA A 106 3.85 3.96 18.97
CA ALA A 106 2.84 2.93 19.22
C ALA A 106 2.44 2.26 17.91
N LEU A 107 2.23 3.05 16.84
CA LEU A 107 1.87 2.56 15.52
C LEU A 107 2.92 1.60 14.95
N PHE A 108 4.20 1.96 14.92
CA PHE A 108 5.21 1.05 14.36
C PHE A 108 5.43 -0.17 15.25
N THR A 109 5.29 -0.01 16.56
CA THR A 109 5.36 -1.14 17.50
C THR A 109 4.27 -2.16 17.22
N ASP A 110 3.04 -1.70 17.00
CA ASP A 110 1.88 -2.52 16.66
C ASP A 110 2.05 -3.19 15.28
N LEU A 111 2.39 -2.41 14.25
CA LEU A 111 2.63 -2.93 12.89
C LEU A 111 3.75 -3.97 12.81
N ARG A 112 4.68 -3.98 13.76
CA ARG A 112 5.78 -4.94 13.86
C ARG A 112 5.42 -6.24 14.57
N GLN A 113 4.34 -6.27 15.36
CA GLN A 113 3.88 -7.50 15.99
C GLN A 113 3.44 -8.52 14.93
N PRO A 114 3.49 -9.82 15.22
CA PRO A 114 2.81 -10.83 14.42
C PRO A 114 1.33 -10.48 14.30
N GLY A 115 0.87 -10.21 13.08
CA GLY A 115 -0.53 -9.86 12.82
C GLY A 115 -1.44 -11.08 12.82
N SER A 116 -2.73 -10.86 13.10
CA SER A 116 -3.76 -11.87 12.86
C SER A 116 -3.95 -12.08 11.36
N ALA A 117 -4.10 -13.33 10.93
CA ALA A 117 -4.45 -13.64 9.55
C ALA A 117 -5.87 -13.20 9.19
N GLY A 118 -6.71 -12.87 10.18
CA GLY A 118 -8.05 -12.32 9.97
C GLY A 118 -8.87 -13.18 9.01
N ALA A 119 -9.46 -12.56 8.00
CA ALA A 119 -10.21 -13.24 6.95
C ALA A 119 -9.37 -14.24 6.13
N CYS A 120 -8.04 -14.10 6.13
CA CYS A 120 -7.13 -15.01 5.41
C CYS A 120 -6.76 -16.27 6.20
N THR A 121 -7.22 -16.44 7.45
CA THR A 121 -6.86 -17.60 8.30
C THR A 121 -7.19 -18.94 7.64
N SER A 122 -8.31 -19.04 6.93
CA SER A 122 -8.77 -20.27 6.27
C SER A 122 -8.23 -20.45 4.84
N CYS A 123 -7.46 -19.50 4.32
CA CYS A 123 -7.02 -19.48 2.92
C CYS A 123 -5.91 -20.50 2.62
N GLY A 124 -5.12 -20.91 3.62
CA GLY A 124 -3.98 -21.83 3.44
C GLY A 124 -2.74 -21.21 2.77
N SER A 125 -2.84 -20.00 2.20
CA SER A 125 -1.71 -19.26 1.61
C SER A 125 -1.23 -18.07 2.44
N TYR A 126 -1.72 -17.89 3.67
CA TYR A 126 -1.40 -16.71 4.47
C TYR A 126 0.10 -16.54 4.70
N ASP A 127 0.83 -17.62 4.97
CA ASP A 127 2.27 -17.58 5.20
C ASP A 127 3.05 -17.00 4.01
N ALA A 128 2.54 -17.19 2.79
CA ALA A 128 3.17 -16.72 1.56
C ALA A 128 2.94 -15.23 1.27
N CYS A 129 1.77 -14.68 1.63
CA CYS A 129 1.37 -13.31 1.24
C CYS A 129 1.09 -12.34 2.40
N GLN A 130 0.92 -12.86 3.62
CA GLN A 130 0.58 -12.11 4.83
C GLN A 130 -0.63 -11.17 4.67
N GLY A 131 -1.60 -11.57 3.85
CA GLY A 131 -2.82 -10.78 3.60
C GLY A 131 -2.61 -9.55 2.71
N GLY A 132 -1.43 -9.36 2.12
CA GLY A 132 -1.17 -8.33 1.10
C GLY A 132 -1.05 -6.89 1.60
N CYS A 133 -1.37 -5.93 0.74
CA CYS A 133 -1.07 -4.51 0.92
C CYS A 133 -2.16 -3.77 1.72
N MET A 134 -1.78 -3.30 2.90
CA MET A 134 -2.62 -2.46 3.76
C MET A 134 -3.09 -1.16 3.08
N ALA A 135 -2.23 -0.52 2.28
CA ALA A 135 -2.58 0.72 1.60
C ALA A 135 -3.73 0.53 0.62
N THR A 136 -3.68 -0.56 -0.16
CA THR A 136 -4.76 -0.88 -1.09
C THR A 136 -6.06 -1.14 -0.34
N LYS A 137 -6.03 -1.94 0.74
CA LYS A 137 -7.23 -2.20 1.57
C LYS A 137 -7.85 -0.91 2.08
N PHE A 138 -7.02 -0.03 2.65
CA PHE A 138 -7.45 1.24 3.21
C PHE A 138 -8.20 2.10 2.18
N PHE A 139 -7.60 2.37 1.02
CA PHE A 139 -8.23 3.21 -0.01
C PHE A 139 -9.31 2.51 -0.82
N THR A 140 -9.49 1.19 -0.68
CA THR A 140 -10.67 0.52 -1.23
C THR A 140 -11.77 0.34 -0.19
N GLY A 141 -11.57 0.78 1.05
CA GLY A 141 -12.55 0.62 2.14
C GLY A 141 -12.66 -0.80 2.70
N LEU A 142 -11.68 -1.68 2.43
CA LEU A 142 -11.62 -2.99 3.06
C LEU A 142 -10.98 -2.88 4.44
N PRO A 143 -11.42 -3.70 5.42
CA PRO A 143 -10.78 -3.74 6.72
C PRO A 143 -9.35 -4.27 6.61
N LEU A 144 -8.45 -3.81 7.49
CA LEU A 144 -7.02 -4.14 7.40
C LEU A 144 -6.73 -5.65 7.60
N ASP A 145 -7.58 -6.35 8.35
CA ASP A 145 -7.57 -7.80 8.57
C ASP A 145 -8.38 -8.57 7.50
N GLY A 146 -8.92 -7.87 6.49
CA GLY A 146 -9.52 -8.44 5.29
C GLY A 146 -8.47 -8.86 4.25
N PRO A 147 -8.88 -9.50 3.15
CA PRO A 147 -7.97 -9.84 2.05
C PRO A 147 -7.48 -8.58 1.32
N ASP A 148 -6.32 -8.68 0.65
CA ASP A 148 -5.93 -7.69 -0.36
C ASP A 148 -6.99 -7.65 -1.47
N PRO A 149 -7.43 -6.46 -1.93
CA PRO A 149 -8.29 -6.32 -3.11
C PRO A 149 -7.83 -7.11 -4.34
N GLU A 150 -6.53 -7.29 -4.50
CA GLU A 150 -5.88 -8.05 -5.57
C GLU A 150 -5.45 -9.46 -5.10
N CYS A 151 -6.14 -10.05 -4.13
CA CYS A 151 -5.89 -11.44 -3.74
C CYS A 151 -6.05 -12.37 -4.96
N VAL A 152 -4.99 -13.11 -5.28
CA VAL A 152 -4.90 -14.00 -6.46
C VAL A 152 -5.91 -15.16 -6.48
N TRP A 153 -6.57 -15.39 -5.34
CA TRP A 153 -7.63 -16.39 -5.17
C TRP A 153 -9.04 -15.81 -5.33
N GLY A 154 -9.20 -14.51 -5.60
CA GLY A 154 -10.49 -13.86 -5.81
C GLY A 154 -11.16 -13.32 -4.54
N HIS A 155 -10.71 -13.70 -3.35
CA HIS A 155 -11.32 -13.25 -2.09
C HIS A 155 -11.37 -11.73 -1.91
N GLY A 156 -10.42 -11.00 -2.50
CA GLY A 156 -10.40 -9.54 -2.52
C GLY A 156 -11.52 -8.95 -3.36
N GLU A 157 -11.76 -9.51 -4.54
CA GLU A 157 -12.83 -9.10 -5.45
C GLU A 157 -14.20 -9.36 -4.83
N ASP A 158 -14.39 -10.54 -4.22
CA ASP A 158 -15.59 -10.89 -3.47
C ASP A 158 -15.86 -9.89 -2.33
N ALA A 159 -14.82 -9.57 -1.55
CA ALA A 159 -14.93 -8.63 -0.43
C ALA A 159 -15.27 -7.21 -0.90
N LEU A 160 -14.71 -6.76 -2.03
CA LEU A 160 -15.01 -5.45 -2.62
C LEU A 160 -16.48 -5.31 -3.02
N GLY A 161 -17.15 -6.39 -3.42
CA GLY A 161 -18.57 -6.37 -3.77
C GLY A 161 -19.49 -5.91 -2.63
N GLY A 162 -19.03 -6.02 -1.37
CA GLY A 162 -19.76 -5.58 -0.18
C GLY A 162 -19.37 -4.20 0.37
N VAL A 163 -18.39 -3.51 -0.24
CA VAL A 163 -17.88 -2.25 0.32
C VAL A 163 -18.77 -1.07 -0.05
N ASN A 164 -19.07 -0.23 0.94
CA ASN A 164 -19.64 1.09 0.69
C ASN A 164 -18.56 2.07 0.21
N THR A 165 -18.52 2.32 -1.09
CA THR A 165 -17.54 3.23 -1.72
C THR A 165 -17.63 4.67 -1.25
N ALA A 166 -18.77 5.09 -0.66
CA ALA A 166 -18.91 6.41 -0.05
C ALA A 166 -18.10 6.58 1.26
N ALA A 167 -17.65 5.48 1.86
CA ALA A 167 -16.86 5.46 3.09
C ALA A 167 -15.34 5.37 2.86
N VAL A 168 -14.88 5.44 1.60
CA VAL A 168 -13.45 5.36 1.28
C VAL A 168 -12.72 6.58 1.87
N PRO A 169 -11.68 6.37 2.71
CA PRO A 169 -10.89 7.45 3.27
C PRO A 169 -10.22 8.28 2.19
N ARG A 170 -10.28 9.61 2.32
CA ARG A 170 -9.47 10.54 1.52
C ARG A 170 -8.17 10.83 2.26
N PRO A 171 -7.06 11.14 1.56
CA PRO A 171 -5.89 11.68 2.23
C PRO A 171 -6.29 12.85 3.13
N ALA A 172 -5.89 12.80 4.40
CA ALA A 172 -6.38 13.73 5.43
C ALA A 172 -5.75 15.12 5.30
N GLN A 173 -4.52 15.18 4.76
CA GLN A 173 -3.71 16.39 4.82
C GLN A 173 -3.19 16.78 3.44
N ASP A 174 -3.45 18.03 3.06
CA ASP A 174 -2.82 18.71 1.93
C ASP A 174 -1.82 19.74 2.46
N HIS A 175 -0.56 19.33 2.59
CA HIS A 175 0.55 20.23 2.97
C HIS A 175 1.11 21.01 1.78
N SER A 176 0.47 20.96 0.61
CA SER A 176 0.84 21.79 -0.52
C SER A 176 0.71 23.25 -0.11
N LYS A 177 1.80 24.01 -0.22
CA LYS A 177 1.68 25.48 -0.19
C LYS A 177 0.90 25.86 -1.45
N PRO A 178 -0.22 26.62 -1.34
CA PRO A 178 -0.92 27.08 -2.52
C PRO A 178 -0.01 28.06 -3.27
N VAL A 179 0.69 27.55 -4.29
CA VAL A 179 1.46 28.38 -5.21
C VAL A 179 0.49 28.86 -6.27
N ARG A 180 0.20 30.16 -6.29
CA ARG A 180 -0.46 30.79 -7.44
C ARG A 180 0.51 30.76 -8.61
N VAL A 181 0.40 29.73 -9.45
CA VAL A 181 1.08 29.70 -10.74
C VAL A 181 0.28 30.59 -11.68
N ALA A 182 0.89 31.67 -12.19
CA ALA A 182 0.32 32.42 -13.29
C ALA A 182 0.33 31.49 -14.52
N LEU A 183 -0.84 30.98 -14.91
CA LEU A 183 -0.97 30.24 -16.16
C LEU A 183 -0.63 31.22 -17.29
N GLY A 184 0.45 30.94 -18.02
CA GLY A 184 0.79 31.70 -19.21
C GLY A 184 -0.35 31.62 -20.24
N THR A 185 -0.57 32.70 -20.97
CA THR A 185 -1.47 32.67 -22.12
C THR A 185 -0.95 31.66 -23.13
N LYS A 186 -1.83 30.76 -23.59
CA LYS A 186 -1.51 29.80 -24.66
C LYS A 186 -0.98 30.58 -25.87
N PRO A 187 0.25 30.33 -26.36
CA PRO A 187 0.74 31.04 -27.54
C PRO A 187 -0.10 30.68 -28.75
N GLY A 188 -0.75 31.69 -29.35
CA GLY A 188 -1.37 31.67 -30.68
C GLY A 188 -2.54 30.69 -30.86
N ALA A 189 -3.77 31.21 -30.79
CA ALA A 189 -4.91 30.67 -31.53
C ALA A 189 -4.94 31.31 -32.93
#